data_AF-A0A0E0LTZ2-F1
#
_entry.id   AF-A0A0E0LTZ2-F1
#
_cell.length_a   1.000
_cell.length_b   1.000
_cell.length_c   1.000
_cell.angle_alpha   90.00
_cell.angle_beta   90.00
_cell.angle_gamma   90.00
#
_symmetry.space_group_name_H-M   'P 1'
#
loop_
_entity.id
_entity.type
_entity.pdbx_description
1 polymer ?
#
loop_
_entity_poly.entity_id
_entity_poly.type
_entity_poly.pdbx_seq_one_letter_code
_entity_poly.pdbx_strand_id
1 'polypeptide(L)'
;MGSMTIGAKTRISSPSLPMIHAMKLNVDFRSIKGHKFNKVDGSKPAPPLLNLSKDSDKGGGYMFEFDNVTNRDLSRDFVGKQQGTIPPKPNVPPENSVTSTGEEQLSAAEMHRRMKLLQEDSELQKLHMKFVLGNILQESEFWATRKNLLDDEANKGSKQRPGFKSAMLADVRPSADGRTNKVTFSLTTEIIHQIFAEKPAVHRAFLDFVPKKMSEKDFWTKYFRAEYLLRTKNTVAATAEAAEDEELAIFLKNDDILAKEARLKIKRVDPTLDMEADAGDDYIHLPDHGIIRDGIKETIDNDGELARRTLSQDLNRHAAVVLEGRSSDVELTDTKTVAEALARSKKEPPSSSISDDTNHERLVKVARMTEIEDLQAPRSLPYAPLCIKDPREYFDSQQANALRSLGGNNDGRHARNCRLSTDDAFDHLLGQISSIKVNGLNYPVIQSEVALKHWAAIQELLRHFWSSYPITTSVLYNKVQRIKDAMTQIYQKLQDIKESAQPDVRHEISQLVKPMTQALDAAFNHDLEQQQKSSKSGNKPNGF
;
A
#
# COMPACT_ATOMS: atom_id res chain seq x y z
N MET A 1 -5.10 -40.43 -6.92
CA MET A 1 -5.60 -40.33 -5.54
C MET A 1 -4.82 -39.26 -4.81
N GLY A 2 -5.48 -38.33 -4.13
CA GLY A 2 -4.81 -37.34 -3.28
C GLY A 2 -4.68 -37.85 -1.84
N SER A 3 -3.68 -37.39 -1.09
CA SER A 3 -3.55 -37.69 0.34
C SER A 3 -3.92 -36.47 1.19
N MET A 4 -4.67 -36.70 2.25
CA MET A 4 -5.04 -35.70 3.25
C MET A 4 -4.26 -35.92 4.55
N THR A 5 -3.69 -34.85 5.10
CA THR A 5 -2.97 -34.87 6.38
C THR A 5 -3.58 -33.81 7.29
N ILE A 6 -3.97 -34.20 8.50
CA ILE A 6 -4.59 -33.30 9.50
C ILE A 6 -3.65 -33.20 10.71
N GLY A 7 -3.19 -31.99 11.07
CA GLY A 7 -2.33 -31.75 12.24
C GLY A 7 -2.57 -30.37 12.89
N ALA A 8 -2.02 -30.15 14.10
CA ALA A 8 -2.24 -28.95 14.94
C ALA A 8 -1.81 -27.62 14.29
N LYS A 9 -0.99 -27.69 13.24
CA LYS A 9 -0.78 -26.68 12.21
C LYS A 9 -0.29 -27.40 10.94
N THR A 10 -1.14 -27.95 10.08
CA THR A 10 -0.65 -28.52 8.79
C THR A 10 -1.77 -28.80 7.78
N ARG A 11 -1.69 -28.25 6.55
CA ARG A 11 -1.05 -28.73 5.29
C ARG A 11 -1.52 -30.11 4.78
N ILE A 12 -2.24 -30.10 3.65
CA ILE A 12 -2.62 -31.28 2.84
C ILE A 12 -1.62 -31.39 1.67
N SER A 13 -1.08 -32.57 1.38
CA SER A 13 -0.22 -32.82 0.19
C SER A 13 -0.53 -34.18 -0.44
N SER A 14 -0.55 -34.26 -1.78
CA SER A 14 -0.67 -35.50 -2.57
C SER A 14 0.65 -35.85 -3.28
N PRO A 15 1.04 -37.13 -3.40
CA PRO A 15 1.99 -37.56 -4.42
C PRO A 15 1.43 -38.67 -5.33
N SER A 16 1.53 -38.50 -6.64
CA SER A 16 2.25 -39.42 -7.54
C SER A 16 2.03 -39.06 -9.02
N LEU A 17 3.15 -38.68 -9.66
CA LEU A 17 3.56 -38.80 -11.06
C LEU A 17 4.12 -37.48 -11.64
N PRO A 18 5.27 -37.54 -12.33
CA PRO A 18 6.15 -36.39 -12.51
C PRO A 18 5.91 -35.76 -13.88
N MET A 19 5.03 -34.77 -14.00
CA MET A 19 5.17 -33.70 -15.02
C MET A 19 4.11 -32.59 -15.02
N ILE A 20 3.25 -32.46 -14.02
CA ILE A 20 2.26 -31.37 -14.00
C ILE A 20 2.25 -30.68 -12.63
N HIS A 21 2.43 -29.36 -12.64
CA HIS A 21 2.48 -28.44 -11.49
C HIS A 21 1.61 -28.88 -10.30
N ALA A 22 2.22 -29.16 -9.15
CA ALA A 22 1.52 -29.58 -7.93
C ALA A 22 0.71 -28.43 -7.32
N MET A 23 -0.62 -28.41 -7.52
CA MET A 23 -1.53 -27.53 -6.79
C MET A 23 -1.80 -28.09 -5.39
N LYS A 24 -1.50 -27.30 -4.34
CA LYS A 24 -1.65 -27.69 -2.93
C LYS A 24 -2.74 -26.86 -2.26
N LEU A 25 -3.82 -27.49 -1.81
CA LEU A 25 -4.91 -26.81 -1.08
C LEU A 25 -4.60 -26.73 0.41
N ASN A 26 -4.62 -25.54 1.00
CA ASN A 26 -4.39 -25.32 2.42
C ASN A 26 -5.64 -24.73 3.08
N VAL A 27 -6.17 -25.40 4.10
CA VAL A 27 -7.42 -25.03 4.79
C VAL A 27 -7.11 -24.83 6.27
N ASP A 28 -7.37 -23.63 6.80
CA ASP A 28 -7.22 -23.32 8.23
C ASP A 28 -8.50 -23.69 9.00
N PHE A 29 -8.36 -24.47 10.07
CA PHE A 29 -9.47 -24.89 10.94
C PHE A 29 -10.18 -23.73 11.62
N ARG A 30 -9.49 -22.60 11.84
CA ARG A 30 -10.13 -21.38 12.38
C ARG A 30 -11.19 -20.80 11.45
N SER A 31 -11.13 -21.13 10.16
CA SER A 31 -12.10 -20.67 9.16
C SER A 31 -13.31 -21.59 9.00
N ILE A 32 -13.31 -22.77 9.64
CA ILE A 32 -14.38 -23.78 9.50
C ILE A 32 -15.30 -23.72 10.72
N LYS A 33 -16.56 -23.32 10.50
CA LYS A 33 -17.57 -23.17 11.57
C LYS A 33 -18.40 -24.44 11.80
N GLY A 34 -18.40 -25.37 10.84
CA GLY A 34 -19.18 -26.60 10.92
C GLY A 34 -18.75 -27.65 9.91
N HIS A 35 -19.18 -28.89 10.13
CA HIS A 35 -18.93 -30.00 9.22
C HIS A 35 -20.21 -30.83 9.03
N LYS A 36 -20.44 -31.35 7.82
CA LYS A 36 -21.55 -32.26 7.47
C LYS A 36 -20.98 -33.48 6.75
N PHE A 37 -21.59 -34.65 6.96
CA PHE A 37 -21.20 -35.90 6.29
C PHE A 37 -22.44 -36.67 5.84
N ASN A 38 -22.31 -37.51 4.82
CA ASN A 38 -23.40 -38.38 4.37
C ASN A 38 -23.43 -39.70 5.16
N LYS A 39 -24.62 -40.24 5.46
CA LYS A 39 -24.74 -41.64 5.88
C LYS A 39 -24.71 -42.51 4.63
N VAL A 40 -23.75 -43.42 4.55
CA VAL A 40 -23.66 -44.42 3.49
C VAL A 40 -24.23 -45.71 4.05
N ASP A 41 -25.50 -45.98 3.78
CA ASP A 41 -26.13 -47.26 4.09
C ASP A 41 -25.94 -48.21 2.90
N GLY A 42 -25.61 -49.47 3.17
CA GLY A 42 -25.16 -50.47 2.18
C GLY A 42 -26.15 -50.86 1.07
N SER A 43 -27.26 -50.14 0.88
CA SER A 43 -28.23 -50.39 -0.19
C SER A 43 -28.12 -49.43 -1.39
N LYS A 44 -27.30 -48.37 -1.33
CA LYS A 44 -26.99 -47.50 -2.47
C LYS A 44 -25.51 -47.09 -2.52
N PRO A 45 -24.84 -47.17 -3.68
CA PRO A 45 -23.44 -46.75 -3.82
C PRO A 45 -23.36 -45.21 -3.87
N ALA A 46 -23.27 -44.56 -2.70
CA ALA A 46 -22.94 -43.15 -2.60
C ALA A 46 -21.50 -43.00 -2.10
N PRO A 47 -20.65 -42.17 -2.73
CA PRO A 47 -19.28 -41.96 -2.27
C PRO A 47 -19.29 -41.36 -0.85
N PRO A 48 -18.38 -41.74 0.06
CA PRO A 48 -18.32 -41.16 1.39
C PRO A 48 -17.78 -39.73 1.32
N LEU A 49 -18.61 -38.76 1.68
CA LEU A 49 -18.34 -37.32 1.55
C LEU A 49 -18.25 -36.65 2.94
N LEU A 50 -17.26 -35.75 3.09
CA LEU A 50 -17.15 -34.81 4.21
C LEU A 50 -17.17 -33.37 3.68
N ASN A 51 -18.09 -32.57 4.18
CA ASN A 51 -18.24 -31.16 3.83
C ASN A 51 -17.83 -30.27 5.02
N LEU A 52 -16.88 -29.37 4.80
CA LEU A 52 -16.42 -28.38 5.78
C LEU A 52 -16.95 -26.99 5.37
N SER A 53 -17.87 -26.43 6.17
CA SER A 53 -18.48 -25.14 5.89
C SER A 53 -17.71 -23.97 6.51
N LYS A 54 -17.45 -22.93 5.72
CA LYS A 54 -16.89 -21.65 6.17
C LYS A 54 -18.01 -20.66 6.56
N ASP A 55 -17.69 -19.68 7.40
CA ASP A 55 -18.61 -18.60 7.75
C ASP A 55 -18.58 -17.52 6.66
N SER A 56 -19.59 -17.52 5.78
CA SER A 56 -19.94 -16.33 4.98
C SER A 56 -21.30 -16.52 4.29
N ASP A 57 -22.07 -15.43 4.22
CA ASP A 57 -23.30 -15.26 3.42
C ASP A 57 -23.12 -15.44 1.89
N LYS A 58 -21.92 -15.84 1.45
CA LYS A 58 -21.61 -16.30 0.10
C LYS A 58 -21.16 -17.76 0.19
N GLY A 59 -22.03 -18.67 -0.23
CA GLY A 59 -21.85 -20.12 -0.13
C GLY A 59 -20.46 -20.58 -0.59
N GLY A 60 -19.63 -20.99 0.36
CA GLY A 60 -18.31 -21.57 0.13
C GLY A 60 -18.01 -22.62 1.19
N GLY A 61 -17.80 -23.86 0.77
CA GLY A 61 -17.44 -24.99 1.61
C GLY A 61 -16.51 -25.94 0.85
N TYR A 62 -15.74 -26.74 1.57
CA TYR A 62 -14.88 -27.76 0.98
C TYR A 62 -15.57 -29.11 1.05
N MET A 63 -15.72 -29.77 -0.10
CA MET A 63 -16.25 -31.12 -0.16
C MET A 63 -15.11 -32.10 -0.48
N PHE A 64 -14.91 -33.06 0.41
CA PHE A 64 -13.90 -34.10 0.29
C PHE A 64 -14.59 -35.43 0.08
N GLU A 65 -14.18 -36.13 -0.97
CA GLU A 65 -14.55 -37.52 -1.24
C GLU A 65 -13.45 -38.45 -0.72
N PHE A 66 -13.88 -39.53 -0.08
CA PHE A 66 -12.98 -40.53 0.49
C PHE A 66 -13.17 -41.86 -0.23
N ASP A 67 -12.10 -42.66 -0.32
CA ASP A 67 -12.19 -44.01 -0.89
C ASP A 67 -12.82 -45.02 0.11
N ASN A 68 -12.84 -44.70 1.41
CA ASN A 68 -13.35 -45.57 2.47
C ASN A 68 -14.10 -44.78 3.55
N VAL A 69 -15.25 -45.33 3.99
CA VAL A 69 -16.09 -44.80 5.07
C VAL A 69 -15.31 -44.66 6.39
N THR A 70 -14.38 -45.58 6.68
CA THR A 70 -13.55 -45.55 7.89
C THR A 70 -12.65 -44.31 7.93
N ASN A 71 -12.04 -43.94 6.79
CA ASN A 71 -11.15 -42.77 6.71
C ASN A 71 -11.92 -41.45 6.82
N ARG A 72 -13.15 -41.41 6.27
CA ARG A 72 -14.05 -40.27 6.42
C ARG A 72 -14.42 -40.06 7.89
N ASP A 73 -14.78 -41.12 8.60
CA ASP A 73 -15.24 -41.04 9.99
C ASP A 73 -14.11 -40.66 10.96
N LEU A 74 -12.90 -41.20 10.76
CA LEU A 74 -11.70 -40.77 11.50
C LEU A 74 -11.41 -39.27 11.28
N SER A 75 -11.56 -38.80 10.04
CA SER A 75 -11.36 -37.38 9.70
C SER A 75 -12.42 -36.50 10.35
N ARG A 76 -13.70 -36.90 10.29
CA ARG A 76 -14.82 -36.22 10.95
C ARG A 76 -14.58 -36.07 12.45
N ASP A 77 -14.24 -37.16 13.13
CA ASP A 77 -14.06 -37.16 14.58
C ASP A 77 -12.88 -36.28 15.01
N PHE A 78 -11.83 -36.21 14.19
CA PHE A 78 -10.70 -35.32 14.43
C PHE A 78 -11.08 -33.84 14.23
N VAL A 79 -11.81 -33.49 13.17
CA VAL A 79 -12.30 -32.12 12.96
C VAL A 79 -13.23 -31.66 14.09
N GLY A 80 -14.12 -32.55 14.57
CA GLY A 80 -14.99 -32.28 15.71
C GLY A 80 -14.22 -31.99 17.00
N LYS A 81 -13.14 -32.74 17.28
CA LYS A 81 -12.29 -32.52 18.47
C LYS A 81 -11.55 -31.17 18.44
N GLN A 82 -11.07 -30.74 17.27
CA GLN A 82 -10.36 -29.46 17.13
C GLN A 82 -11.31 -28.25 17.24
N GLN A 83 -12.58 -28.38 16.83
CA GLN A 83 -13.60 -27.35 17.02
C GLN A 83 -14.02 -27.18 18.50
N GLY A 84 -13.91 -28.24 19.33
CA GLY A 84 -14.31 -28.20 20.75
C GLY A 84 -13.28 -27.66 21.75
N THR A 85 -12.04 -27.37 21.33
CA THR A 85 -10.92 -27.04 22.24
C THR A 85 -10.52 -25.55 22.22
N ILE A 86 -11.48 -24.63 22.23
CA ILE A 86 -11.21 -23.18 22.33
C ILE A 86 -11.88 -22.62 23.60
N PRO A 87 -11.15 -22.36 24.70
CA PRO A 87 -11.70 -21.63 25.83
C PRO A 87 -11.71 -20.11 25.56
N PRO A 88 -12.72 -19.36 26.02
CA PRO A 88 -12.73 -17.90 25.99
C PRO A 88 -11.78 -17.34 27.06
N LYS A 89 -11.07 -16.26 26.71
CA LYS A 89 -10.11 -15.54 27.57
C LYS A 89 -10.85 -14.87 28.75
N PRO A 90 -10.39 -14.99 30.01
CA PRO A 90 -10.99 -14.27 31.13
C PRO A 90 -10.54 -12.80 31.19
N ASN A 91 -11.50 -11.92 31.42
CA ASN A 91 -11.33 -10.51 31.79
C ASN A 91 -10.80 -10.41 33.23
N VAL A 92 -9.68 -9.72 33.43
CA VAL A 92 -9.23 -9.26 34.75
C VAL A 92 -8.89 -7.76 34.63
N PRO A 93 -9.37 -6.90 35.55
CA PRO A 93 -9.18 -5.44 35.48
C PRO A 93 -7.74 -5.05 35.87
N PRO A 94 -7.23 -3.89 35.39
CA PRO A 94 -5.85 -3.49 35.67
C PRO A 94 -5.75 -2.88 37.08
N GLU A 95 -4.98 -3.53 37.95
CA GLU A 95 -4.44 -2.88 39.14
C GLU A 95 -3.24 -2.02 38.77
N ASN A 96 -3.23 -0.83 39.36
CA ASN A 96 -2.28 0.24 39.13
C ASN A 96 -0.84 -0.18 39.51
N SER A 97 0.08 -0.08 38.55
CA SER A 97 1.50 0.06 38.84
C SER A 97 1.91 1.52 38.70
N VAL A 98 2.57 2.02 39.74
CA VAL A 98 2.99 3.40 39.92
C VAL A 98 4.26 3.66 39.11
N THR A 99 4.15 4.63 38.20
CA THR A 99 5.18 5.52 37.60
C THR A 99 6.48 4.94 37.02
N SER A 100 6.63 5.10 35.71
CA SER A 100 7.84 5.68 35.10
C SER A 100 7.50 6.29 33.72
N THR A 101 7.34 7.61 33.73
CA THR A 101 7.47 8.61 32.66
C THR A 101 7.75 8.15 31.20
N GLY A 102 6.78 8.43 30.32
CA GLY A 102 7.05 9.03 29.01
C GLY A 102 7.21 8.13 27.79
N GLU A 103 6.33 7.14 27.58
CA GLU A 103 6.27 6.43 26.29
C GLU A 103 5.16 7.03 25.41
N GLU A 104 5.51 7.50 24.21
CA GLU A 104 4.57 7.73 23.12
C GLU A 104 3.64 6.51 23.01
N GLN A 105 2.35 6.70 23.25
CA GLN A 105 1.37 5.64 23.05
C GLN A 105 1.39 5.22 21.58
N LEU A 106 2.11 4.14 21.30
CA LEU A 106 2.13 3.51 19.99
C LEU A 106 0.69 3.16 19.62
N SER A 107 0.18 3.76 18.54
CA SER A 107 -1.16 3.45 18.04
C SER A 107 -1.27 1.97 17.73
N ALA A 108 -2.42 1.35 18.02
CA ALA A 108 -2.68 -0.05 17.68
C ALA A 108 -2.34 -0.33 16.20
N ALA A 109 -2.60 0.62 15.30
CA ALA A 109 -2.25 0.50 13.88
C ALA A 109 -0.73 0.43 13.63
N GLU A 110 0.07 1.15 14.41
CA GLU A 110 1.53 1.10 14.31
C GLU A 110 2.09 -0.23 14.83
N MET A 111 1.54 -0.74 15.94
CA MET A 111 1.92 -2.07 16.46
C MET A 111 1.66 -3.18 15.44
N HIS A 112 0.49 -3.14 14.77
CA HIS A 112 0.19 -4.10 13.71
C HIS A 112 1.15 -3.98 12.52
N ARG A 113 1.55 -2.76 12.12
CA ARG A 113 2.55 -2.54 11.07
C ARG A 113 3.91 -3.11 11.45
N ARG A 114 4.39 -2.83 12.66
CA ARG A 114 5.65 -3.38 13.19
C ARG A 114 5.64 -4.91 13.16
N MET A 115 4.55 -5.52 13.62
CA MET A 115 4.39 -6.99 13.61
C MET A 115 4.35 -7.57 12.19
N LYS A 116 3.65 -6.91 11.26
CA LYS A 116 3.61 -7.31 9.85
C LYS A 116 5.00 -7.27 9.21
N LEU A 117 5.74 -6.19 9.44
CA LEU A 117 7.07 -5.98 8.87
C LEU A 117 8.07 -7.03 9.40
N LEU A 118 8.00 -7.36 10.69
CA LEU A 118 8.78 -8.46 11.28
C LEU A 118 8.37 -9.85 10.76
N GLN A 119 7.14 -10.02 10.28
CA GLN A 119 6.68 -11.28 9.69
C GLN A 119 7.15 -11.44 8.24
N GLU A 120 7.23 -10.34 7.49
CA GLU A 120 7.67 -10.33 6.09
C GLU A 120 9.20 -10.41 5.95
N ASP A 121 9.94 -9.71 6.81
CA ASP A 121 11.41 -9.69 6.78
C ASP A 121 12.02 -10.57 7.90
N SER A 122 12.48 -11.76 7.50
CA SER A 122 13.14 -12.73 8.38
C SER A 122 14.46 -12.22 8.98
N GLU A 123 15.22 -11.39 8.24
CA GLU A 123 16.49 -10.84 8.76
C GLU A 123 16.21 -9.74 9.79
N LEU A 124 15.23 -8.88 9.52
CA LEU A 124 14.82 -7.87 10.50
C LEU A 124 14.26 -8.52 11.78
N GLN A 125 13.52 -9.62 11.65
CA GLN A 125 13.06 -10.39 12.80
C GLN A 125 14.24 -10.90 13.64
N LYS A 126 15.27 -11.46 13.01
CA LYS A 126 16.48 -11.93 13.71
C LYS A 126 17.20 -10.78 14.42
N LEU A 127 17.27 -9.61 13.81
CA LEU A 127 17.85 -8.41 14.43
C LEU A 127 17.02 -7.95 15.63
N HIS A 128 15.69 -7.91 15.51
CA HIS A 128 14.78 -7.55 16.61
C HIS A 128 14.93 -8.52 17.80
N MET A 129 14.94 -9.83 17.53
CA MET A 129 15.18 -10.85 18.55
C MET A 129 16.58 -10.71 19.20
N LYS A 130 17.60 -10.32 18.45
CA LYS A 130 18.96 -10.21 18.98
C LYS A 130 19.17 -8.94 19.83
N PHE A 131 18.62 -7.81 19.40
CA PHE A 131 18.91 -6.52 20.03
C PHE A 131 17.86 -6.07 21.03
N VAL A 132 16.57 -6.31 20.76
CA VAL A 132 15.48 -5.91 21.65
C VAL A 132 15.27 -6.95 22.75
N LEU A 133 15.09 -8.23 22.40
CA LEU A 133 15.00 -9.28 23.45
C LEU A 133 16.33 -9.48 24.18
N GLY A 134 17.45 -9.13 23.54
CA GLY A 134 18.77 -9.10 24.17
C GLY A 134 18.97 -7.93 25.14
N ASN A 135 17.97 -7.05 25.34
CA ASN A 135 18.01 -5.85 26.20
C ASN A 135 19.13 -4.84 25.86
N ILE A 136 19.69 -4.90 24.66
CA ILE A 136 20.72 -3.96 24.20
C ILE A 136 20.07 -2.64 23.77
N LEU A 137 18.92 -2.74 23.07
CA LEU A 137 18.12 -1.60 22.60
C LEU A 137 16.68 -1.73 23.11
N GLN A 138 16.02 -0.61 23.36
CA GLN A 138 14.57 -0.57 23.60
C GLN A 138 13.79 -0.66 22.27
N GLU A 139 12.51 -1.05 22.35
CA GLU A 139 11.61 -1.15 21.19
C GLU A 139 11.50 0.19 20.45
N SER A 140 11.35 1.29 21.18
CA SER A 140 11.32 2.65 20.62
C SER A 140 12.62 2.99 19.89
N GLU A 141 13.77 2.68 20.50
CA GLU A 141 15.09 2.94 19.92
C GLU A 141 15.36 2.14 18.65
N PHE A 142 14.91 0.88 18.59
CA PHE A 142 15.07 0.00 17.44
C PHE A 142 14.28 0.49 16.22
N TRP A 143 13.04 0.94 16.42
CA TRP A 143 12.18 1.45 15.35
C TRP A 143 12.47 2.90 14.97
N ALA A 144 13.03 3.72 15.87
CA ALA A 144 13.39 5.11 15.57
C ALA A 144 14.34 5.24 14.38
N THR A 145 15.32 4.32 14.24
CA THR A 145 16.25 4.33 13.10
C THR A 145 15.62 3.81 11.81
N ARG A 146 14.44 3.18 11.89
CA ARG A 146 13.74 2.46 10.80
C ARG A 146 12.39 3.08 10.46
N LYS A 147 12.16 4.34 10.85
CA LYS A 147 10.91 5.06 10.57
C LYS A 147 10.55 5.03 9.08
N ASN A 148 11.54 5.19 8.20
CA ASN A 148 11.35 5.12 6.75
C ASN A 148 10.73 3.79 6.29
N LEU A 149 11.06 2.66 6.92
CA LEU A 149 10.48 1.36 6.57
C LEU A 149 9.01 1.26 7.02
N LEU A 150 8.67 1.87 8.15
CA LEU A 150 7.28 1.96 8.62
C LEU A 150 6.45 2.91 7.76
N ASP A 151 7.05 4.04 7.36
CA ASP A 151 6.44 5.00 6.45
C ASP A 151 6.25 4.40 5.05
N ASP A 152 7.22 3.63 4.55
CA ASP A 152 7.11 2.89 3.30
C ASP A 152 6.00 1.84 3.37
N GLU A 153 5.89 1.09 4.47
CA GLU A 153 4.79 0.13 4.66
C GLU A 153 3.42 0.83 4.78
N ALA A 154 3.37 2.02 5.40
CA ALA A 154 2.18 2.86 5.40
C ALA A 154 1.83 3.33 3.97
N ASN A 155 2.85 3.68 3.19
CA ASN A 155 2.72 4.13 1.80
C ASN A 155 2.55 3.00 0.78
N LYS A 156 2.77 1.73 1.17
CA LYS A 156 2.43 0.54 0.37
C LYS A 156 0.93 0.28 0.35
N GLY A 157 0.16 0.87 1.28
CA GLY A 157 -1.29 0.99 1.12
C GLY A 157 -1.59 1.62 -0.23
N SER A 158 -2.32 0.92 -1.09
CA SER A 158 -2.46 1.18 -2.53
C SER A 158 -2.49 2.67 -2.90
N LYS A 159 -1.35 3.22 -3.36
CA LYS A 159 -1.26 4.60 -3.89
C LYS A 159 -2.21 4.83 -5.07
N GLN A 160 -2.59 3.76 -5.75
CA GLN A 160 -3.60 3.75 -6.80
C GLN A 160 -4.71 2.77 -6.42
N ARG A 161 -5.91 3.29 -6.19
CA ARG A 161 -7.10 2.46 -6.00
C ARG A 161 -7.76 2.16 -7.34
N PRO A 162 -8.42 1.00 -7.50
CA PRO A 162 -9.24 0.72 -8.67
C PRO A 162 -10.34 1.79 -8.83
N GLY A 163 -10.29 2.52 -9.94
CA GLY A 163 -11.32 3.48 -10.33
C GLY A 163 -12.65 2.81 -10.70
N PHE A 164 -13.59 3.60 -11.21
CA PHE A 164 -14.78 3.02 -11.85
C PHE A 164 -14.39 2.24 -13.11
N LYS A 165 -15.15 1.19 -13.43
CA LYS A 165 -14.96 0.43 -14.67
C LYS A 165 -15.40 1.29 -15.85
N SER A 166 -14.71 1.17 -16.98
CA SER A 166 -15.07 1.86 -18.23
C SER A 166 -16.34 1.32 -18.89
N ALA A 167 -16.86 0.17 -18.42
CA ALA A 167 -18.11 -0.39 -18.91
C ALA A 167 -19.29 0.41 -18.32
N MET A 168 -20.17 0.89 -19.19
CA MET A 168 -21.41 1.54 -18.77
C MET A 168 -22.36 0.53 -18.14
N LEU A 169 -23.30 1.00 -17.31
CA LEU A 169 -24.30 0.14 -16.65
C LEU A 169 -25.20 -0.65 -17.64
N ALA A 170 -25.22 -0.27 -18.93
CA ALA A 170 -25.89 -1.02 -20.00
C ALA A 170 -25.33 -2.45 -20.21
N ASP A 171 -24.10 -2.73 -19.75
CA ASP A 171 -23.46 -4.04 -19.83
C ASP A 171 -23.82 -4.98 -18.66
N VAL A 172 -24.54 -4.50 -17.64
CA VAL A 172 -25.11 -5.36 -16.59
C VAL A 172 -26.30 -6.13 -17.19
N ARG A 173 -26.00 -7.19 -17.92
CA ARG A 173 -27.01 -8.00 -18.60
C ARG A 173 -27.83 -8.79 -17.59
N PRO A 174 -29.18 -8.78 -17.68
CA PRO A 174 -30.01 -9.70 -16.93
C PRO A 174 -29.67 -11.15 -17.32
N SER A 175 -29.40 -11.99 -16.33
CA SER A 175 -29.28 -13.43 -16.54
C SER A 175 -30.65 -14.06 -16.38
N ALA A 176 -31.23 -14.51 -17.51
CA ALA A 176 -32.46 -15.28 -17.52
C ALA A 176 -32.11 -16.77 -17.45
N ASP A 177 -32.52 -17.45 -16.37
CA ASP A 177 -32.44 -18.90 -16.30
C ASP A 177 -33.59 -19.46 -17.15
N GLY A 178 -33.29 -20.00 -18.34
CA GLY A 178 -34.30 -20.41 -19.34
C GLY A 178 -35.32 -21.45 -18.88
N ARG A 179 -35.23 -21.91 -17.63
CA ARG A 179 -36.14 -22.86 -17.00
C ARG A 179 -37.22 -22.21 -16.11
N THR A 180 -37.04 -20.96 -15.71
CA THR A 180 -38.02 -20.19 -14.95
C THR A 180 -38.13 -18.80 -15.55
N ASN A 181 -39.33 -18.21 -15.67
CA ASN A 181 -39.54 -16.83 -16.14
C ASN A 181 -39.00 -15.77 -15.15
N LYS A 182 -37.88 -16.07 -14.46
CA LYS A 182 -37.26 -15.25 -13.43
C LYS A 182 -35.97 -14.66 -13.99
N VAL A 183 -35.96 -13.33 -14.08
CA VAL A 183 -34.78 -12.54 -14.42
C VAL A 183 -33.96 -12.31 -13.16
N THR A 184 -32.67 -12.66 -13.19
CA THR A 184 -31.75 -12.45 -12.06
C THR A 184 -30.69 -11.41 -12.41
N PHE A 185 -30.46 -10.48 -11.47
CA PHE A 185 -29.39 -9.47 -11.55
C PHE A 185 -28.35 -9.77 -10.48
N SER A 186 -27.07 -9.79 -10.86
CA SER A 186 -25.96 -9.96 -9.91
C SER A 186 -25.43 -8.59 -9.48
N LEU A 187 -25.85 -8.15 -8.30
CA LEU A 187 -25.53 -6.82 -7.80
C LEU A 187 -24.28 -6.89 -6.90
N THR A 188 -23.17 -6.29 -7.35
CA THR A 188 -21.97 -6.11 -6.53
C THR A 188 -21.95 -4.70 -5.93
N THR A 189 -21.24 -4.52 -4.81
CA THR A 189 -21.07 -3.20 -4.17
C THR A 189 -20.42 -2.18 -5.11
N GLU A 190 -19.56 -2.63 -6.03
CA GLU A 190 -18.98 -1.80 -7.09
C GLU A 190 -20.04 -1.29 -8.10
N ILE A 191 -20.97 -2.16 -8.52
CA ILE A 191 -22.04 -1.80 -9.45
C ILE A 191 -22.99 -0.81 -8.77
N ILE A 192 -23.32 -1.03 -7.49
CA ILE A 192 -24.15 -0.10 -6.70
C ILE A 192 -23.49 1.27 -6.61
N HIS A 193 -22.19 1.32 -6.30
CA HIS A 193 -21.46 2.58 -6.23
C HIS A 193 -21.47 3.32 -7.57
N GLN A 194 -21.34 2.58 -8.68
CA GLN A 194 -21.44 3.14 -10.03
C GLN A 194 -22.86 3.66 -10.32
N ILE A 195 -23.93 2.95 -9.92
CA ILE A 195 -25.31 3.42 -10.05
C ILE A 195 -25.53 4.72 -9.28
N PHE A 196 -25.06 4.81 -8.04
CA PHE A 196 -25.19 6.04 -7.23
C PHE A 196 -24.41 7.21 -7.82
N ALA A 197 -23.25 6.93 -8.42
CA ALA A 197 -22.49 7.95 -9.12
C ALA A 197 -23.21 8.39 -10.41
N GLU A 198 -23.68 7.47 -11.25
CA GLU A 198 -24.32 7.80 -12.53
C GLU A 198 -25.71 8.45 -12.38
N LYS A 199 -26.52 7.99 -11.42
CA LYS A 199 -27.91 8.43 -11.19
C LYS A 199 -28.13 8.95 -9.76
N PRO A 200 -27.87 10.24 -9.51
CA PRO A 200 -28.03 10.82 -8.17
C PRO A 200 -29.47 10.79 -7.63
N ALA A 201 -30.49 10.77 -8.49
CA ALA A 201 -31.88 10.56 -8.02
C ALA A 201 -32.08 9.20 -7.32
N VAL A 202 -31.44 8.14 -7.83
CA VAL A 202 -31.48 6.79 -7.24
C VAL A 202 -30.73 6.78 -5.91
N HIS A 203 -29.59 7.44 -5.85
CA HIS A 203 -28.80 7.60 -4.62
C HIS A 203 -29.59 8.31 -3.50
N ARG A 204 -30.30 9.39 -3.86
CA ARG A 204 -31.19 10.09 -2.92
C ARG A 204 -32.35 9.22 -2.47
N ALA A 205 -33.05 8.57 -3.40
CA ALA A 205 -34.18 7.68 -3.08
C ALA A 205 -33.75 6.52 -2.18
N PHE A 206 -32.54 5.99 -2.37
CA PHE A 206 -31.98 4.94 -1.51
C PHE A 206 -31.80 5.42 -0.06
N LEU A 207 -31.25 6.62 0.14
CA LEU A 207 -31.08 7.19 1.49
C LEU A 207 -32.41 7.53 2.18
N ASP A 208 -33.44 7.89 1.41
CA ASP A 208 -34.76 8.27 1.93
C ASP A 208 -35.64 7.05 2.24
N PHE A 209 -35.61 6.02 1.39
CA PHE A 209 -36.50 4.85 1.48
C PHE A 209 -35.88 3.62 2.15
N VAL A 210 -34.57 3.44 2.11
CA VAL A 210 -33.90 2.28 2.70
C VAL A 210 -33.12 2.71 3.96
N PRO A 211 -33.34 2.09 5.14
CA PRO A 211 -34.27 0.99 5.45
C PRO A 211 -35.68 1.44 5.89
N LYS A 212 -35.99 2.73 5.84
CA LYS A 212 -37.13 3.34 6.56
C LYS A 212 -38.51 2.93 6.03
N LYS A 213 -38.65 2.76 4.70
CA LYS A 213 -39.91 2.45 4.01
C LYS A 213 -39.90 1.07 3.37
N MET A 214 -38.76 0.62 2.83
CA MET A 214 -38.66 -0.66 2.13
C MET A 214 -37.31 -1.35 2.38
N SER A 215 -37.23 -2.65 2.09
CA SER A 215 -35.97 -3.41 2.15
C SER A 215 -35.07 -3.07 0.95
N GLU A 216 -33.75 -3.23 1.11
CA GLU A 216 -32.79 -3.03 0.02
C GLU A 216 -33.10 -3.91 -1.19
N LYS A 217 -33.53 -5.16 -0.94
CA LYS A 217 -33.90 -6.10 -1.99
C LYS A 217 -35.09 -5.62 -2.80
N ASP A 218 -36.11 -5.08 -2.12
CA ASP A 218 -37.32 -4.60 -2.78
C ASP A 218 -37.02 -3.32 -3.57
N PHE A 219 -36.19 -2.43 -3.02
CA PHE A 219 -35.74 -1.20 -3.69
C PHE A 219 -35.05 -1.52 -5.02
N TRP A 220 -34.06 -2.42 -5.00
CA TRP A 220 -33.35 -2.79 -6.22
C TRP A 220 -34.26 -3.53 -7.22
N THR A 221 -35.21 -4.33 -6.74
CA THR A 221 -36.18 -5.01 -7.62
C THR A 221 -37.06 -4.00 -8.37
N LYS A 222 -37.56 -2.97 -7.69
CA LYS A 222 -38.29 -1.87 -8.32
C LYS A 222 -37.42 -1.10 -9.30
N TYR A 223 -36.21 -0.71 -8.91
CA TYR A 223 -35.27 -0.01 -9.79
C TYR A 223 -34.98 -0.78 -11.09
N PHE A 224 -34.64 -2.07 -11.01
CA PHE A 224 -34.38 -2.89 -12.20
C PHE A 224 -35.63 -3.12 -13.07
N ARG A 225 -36.83 -3.16 -12.47
CA ARG A 225 -38.11 -3.20 -13.22
C ARG A 225 -38.30 -1.91 -14.01
N ALA A 226 -38.08 -0.75 -13.41
CA ALA A 226 -38.14 0.53 -14.11
C ALA A 226 -37.10 0.62 -15.25
N GLU A 227 -35.85 0.24 -14.98
CA GLU A 227 -34.78 0.22 -15.99
C GLU A 227 -35.08 -0.72 -17.15
N TYR A 228 -35.66 -1.88 -16.88
CA TYR A 228 -36.06 -2.82 -17.91
C TYR A 228 -37.14 -2.23 -18.84
N LEU A 229 -38.14 -1.54 -18.27
CA LEU A 229 -39.19 -0.85 -19.04
C LEU A 229 -38.61 0.29 -19.90
N LEU A 230 -37.67 1.08 -19.35
CA LEU A 230 -36.97 2.13 -20.09
C LEU A 230 -36.12 1.55 -21.24
N ARG A 231 -35.45 0.43 -21.01
CA ARG A 231 -34.61 -0.24 -22.03
C ARG A 231 -35.42 -0.86 -23.15
N THR A 232 -36.55 -1.49 -22.83
CA THR A 232 -37.44 -2.14 -23.81
C THR A 232 -38.34 -1.17 -24.58
N LYS A 233 -38.24 0.13 -24.30
CA LYS A 233 -39.05 1.19 -24.93
C LYS A 233 -40.57 1.02 -24.74
N ASN A 234 -41.00 0.29 -23.71
CA ASN A 234 -42.42 0.08 -23.43
C ASN A 234 -42.97 1.26 -22.58
N THR A 235 -43.22 2.38 -23.25
CA THR A 235 -43.67 3.64 -22.62
C THR A 235 -45.03 3.51 -21.96
N VAL A 236 -45.96 2.76 -22.56
CA VAL A 236 -47.31 2.53 -22.04
C VAL A 236 -47.29 1.74 -20.73
N ALA A 237 -46.46 0.70 -20.65
CA ALA A 237 -46.28 -0.04 -19.40
C ALA A 237 -45.58 0.80 -18.34
N ALA A 238 -44.59 1.62 -18.72
CA ALA A 238 -43.92 2.53 -17.80
C ALA A 238 -44.88 3.56 -17.18
N THR A 239 -45.79 4.14 -17.98
CA THR A 239 -46.78 5.10 -17.47
C THR A 239 -47.83 4.46 -16.57
N ALA A 240 -48.27 3.24 -16.88
CA ALA A 240 -49.22 2.51 -16.04
C ALA A 240 -48.60 2.14 -14.68
N GLU A 241 -47.37 1.62 -14.70
CA GLU A 241 -46.65 1.24 -13.47
C GLU A 241 -46.25 2.46 -12.63
N ALA A 242 -45.96 3.61 -13.25
CA ALA A 242 -45.74 4.87 -12.54
C ALA A 242 -47.02 5.41 -11.87
N ALA A 243 -48.19 5.13 -12.45
CA ALA A 243 -49.47 5.51 -11.85
C ALA A 243 -49.86 4.59 -10.68
N GLU A 244 -49.41 3.33 -10.70
CA GLU A 244 -49.70 2.35 -9.67
C GLU A 244 -48.68 2.37 -8.50
N ASP A 245 -47.43 2.71 -8.76
CA ASP A 245 -46.34 2.71 -7.75
C ASP A 245 -45.60 4.06 -7.73
N GLU A 246 -45.98 4.92 -6.77
CA GLU A 246 -45.34 6.23 -6.55
C GLU A 246 -43.82 6.12 -6.31
N GLU A 247 -43.34 5.01 -5.77
CA GLU A 247 -41.91 4.79 -5.51
C GLU A 247 -41.18 4.39 -6.79
N LEU A 248 -41.83 3.65 -7.69
CA LEU A 248 -41.32 3.31 -9.01
C LEU A 248 -41.30 4.54 -9.95
N ALA A 249 -42.29 5.43 -9.80
CA ALA A 249 -42.41 6.65 -10.58
C ALA A 249 -41.17 7.56 -10.44
N ILE A 250 -40.48 7.51 -9.29
CA ILE A 250 -39.26 8.30 -9.05
C ILE A 250 -38.12 7.88 -9.98
N PHE A 251 -38.03 6.60 -10.35
CA PHE A 251 -37.00 6.09 -11.26
C PHE A 251 -37.33 6.31 -12.74
N LEU A 252 -38.61 6.57 -13.05
CA LEU A 252 -39.11 6.80 -14.40
C LEU A 252 -39.12 8.29 -14.79
N LYS A 253 -38.94 9.20 -13.82
CA LYS A 253 -38.83 10.65 -14.00
C LYS A 253 -37.39 11.09 -14.29
N ASN A 254 -37.27 12.23 -14.98
CA ASN A 254 -35.97 12.83 -15.27
C ASN A 254 -35.24 13.17 -13.97
N ASP A 255 -33.92 12.99 -13.95
CA ASP A 255 -33.12 13.28 -12.76
C ASP A 255 -33.02 14.81 -12.55
N ASP A 256 -33.88 15.33 -11.67
CA ASP A 256 -33.95 16.75 -11.34
C ASP A 256 -32.61 17.31 -10.83
N ILE A 257 -31.78 16.49 -10.20
CA ILE A 257 -30.47 16.91 -9.68
C ILE A 257 -29.54 17.21 -10.87
N LEU A 258 -29.46 16.29 -11.82
CA LEU A 258 -28.66 16.49 -13.03
C LEU A 258 -29.21 17.60 -13.92
N ALA A 259 -30.53 17.75 -14.02
CA ALA A 259 -31.15 18.84 -14.77
C ALA A 259 -30.80 20.21 -14.19
N LYS A 260 -30.80 20.35 -12.85
CA LYS A 260 -30.37 21.57 -12.16
C LYS A 260 -28.88 21.84 -12.35
N GLU A 261 -28.04 20.82 -12.26
CA GLU A 261 -26.60 20.93 -12.48
C GLU A 261 -26.27 21.37 -13.92
N ALA A 262 -26.92 20.79 -14.93
CA ALA A 262 -26.76 21.17 -16.33
C ALA A 262 -27.10 22.66 -16.55
N ARG A 263 -28.22 23.12 -15.98
CA ARG A 263 -28.62 24.54 -16.04
C ARG A 263 -27.59 25.46 -15.38
N LEU A 264 -26.95 25.04 -14.29
CA LEU A 264 -25.90 25.81 -13.64
C LEU A 264 -24.61 25.84 -14.47
N LYS A 265 -24.22 24.72 -15.10
CA LYS A 265 -23.04 24.65 -15.97
C LYS A 265 -23.20 25.51 -17.22
N ILE A 266 -24.38 25.54 -17.84
CA ILE A 266 -24.68 26.43 -18.98
C ILE A 266 -24.49 27.89 -18.59
N LYS A 267 -24.91 28.29 -17.37
CA LYS A 267 -24.70 29.66 -16.85
C LYS A 267 -23.22 30.00 -16.55
N ARG A 268 -22.34 29.00 -16.46
CA ARG A 268 -20.89 29.16 -16.23
C ARG A 268 -20.07 29.19 -17.51
N VAL A 269 -20.68 28.93 -18.67
CA VAL A 269 -20.00 29.09 -19.96
C VAL A 269 -19.53 30.54 -20.08
N ASP A 270 -18.32 30.73 -20.58
CA ASP A 270 -17.67 32.03 -20.66
C ASP A 270 -18.48 32.98 -21.55
N PRO A 271 -18.92 34.15 -21.07
CA PRO A 271 -19.64 35.13 -21.89
C PRO A 271 -18.83 35.66 -23.06
N THR A 272 -17.49 35.50 -23.06
CA THR A 272 -16.66 35.85 -24.22
C THR A 272 -16.63 34.77 -25.30
N LEU A 273 -17.25 33.61 -25.04
CA LEU A 273 -17.51 32.59 -26.05
C LEU A 273 -18.75 33.04 -26.83
N ASP A 274 -18.52 33.66 -27.98
CA ASP A 274 -19.58 34.13 -28.86
C ASP A 274 -20.34 32.94 -29.47
N MET A 275 -21.48 32.59 -28.87
CA MET A 275 -22.37 31.56 -29.43
C MET A 275 -23.22 32.08 -30.61
N GLU A 276 -23.26 33.40 -30.84
CA GLU A 276 -23.92 33.98 -32.04
C GLU A 276 -23.04 33.79 -33.29
N ALA A 277 -21.72 33.78 -33.14
CA ALA A 277 -20.80 33.44 -34.24
C ALA A 277 -20.97 31.99 -34.73
N ASP A 278 -21.25 31.03 -33.84
CA ASP A 278 -21.53 29.62 -34.19
C ASP A 278 -22.85 29.47 -34.95
N ALA A 279 -23.87 30.28 -34.63
CA ALA A 279 -25.12 30.34 -35.40
C ALA A 279 -24.95 30.94 -36.82
N GLY A 280 -23.84 31.65 -37.08
CA GLY A 280 -23.44 32.12 -38.41
C GLY A 280 -22.55 31.14 -39.18
N ASP A 281 -21.81 30.29 -38.47
CA ASP A 281 -21.01 29.17 -39.02
C ASP A 281 -21.85 27.89 -39.23
N ASP A 282 -23.15 27.95 -38.91
CA ASP A 282 -24.16 27.01 -39.36
C ASP A 282 -24.36 27.15 -40.88
N TYR A 283 -23.46 26.56 -41.67
CA TYR A 283 -23.57 26.41 -43.13
C TYR A 283 -24.82 25.65 -43.60
N ILE A 284 -25.81 25.41 -42.73
CA ILE A 284 -27.13 24.79 -43.00
C ILE A 284 -27.86 25.48 -44.18
N HIS A 285 -27.55 26.74 -44.43
CA HIS A 285 -28.09 27.56 -45.51
C HIS A 285 -27.33 27.42 -46.85
N LEU A 286 -26.16 26.77 -46.87
CA LEU A 286 -25.41 26.43 -48.07
C LEU A 286 -25.73 24.99 -48.52
N PRO A 287 -26.18 24.77 -49.78
CA PRO A 287 -26.59 23.44 -50.26
C PRO A 287 -25.52 22.34 -50.22
N ASP A 288 -24.23 22.70 -50.16
CA ASP A 288 -23.11 21.76 -50.28
C ASP A 288 -22.39 21.45 -48.95
N HIS A 289 -22.73 22.11 -47.84
CA HIS A 289 -22.05 21.92 -46.56
C HIS A 289 -23.02 21.85 -45.38
N GLY A 290 -23.00 20.74 -44.67
CA GLY A 290 -23.90 20.46 -43.55
C GLY A 290 -24.25 18.98 -43.55
N ILE A 291 -23.70 18.23 -42.59
CA ILE A 291 -24.10 16.85 -42.39
C ILE A 291 -25.55 16.89 -41.94
N ILE A 292 -26.46 16.41 -42.81
CA ILE A 292 -27.83 16.06 -42.47
C ILE A 292 -27.75 15.18 -41.22
N ARG A 293 -28.06 15.75 -40.06
CA ARG A 293 -28.22 15.03 -38.80
C ARG A 293 -29.44 14.13 -38.98
N ASP A 294 -29.18 12.95 -39.52
CA ASP A 294 -30.08 11.84 -39.78
C ASP A 294 -31.31 12.19 -40.64
N GLY A 295 -31.48 11.48 -41.75
CA GLY A 295 -32.72 11.46 -42.54
C GLY A 295 -33.89 10.78 -41.81
N ILE A 296 -34.01 10.95 -40.50
CA ILE A 296 -35.10 10.46 -39.68
C ILE A 296 -36.06 11.63 -39.49
N LYS A 297 -37.15 11.59 -40.25
CA LYS A 297 -38.32 12.45 -40.09
C LYS A 297 -39.10 12.03 -38.83
N GLU A 298 -38.42 11.92 -37.69
CA GLU A 298 -39.08 11.89 -36.39
C GLU A 298 -39.31 13.35 -36.04
N THR A 299 -40.55 13.80 -36.23
CA THR A 299 -41.05 14.94 -35.49
C THR A 299 -40.65 14.68 -34.04
N ILE A 300 -39.88 15.61 -33.46
CA ILE A 300 -39.70 15.64 -32.01
C ILE A 300 -41.10 15.87 -31.47
N ASP A 301 -41.80 14.78 -31.21
CA ASP A 301 -42.93 14.79 -30.31
C ASP A 301 -42.33 15.22 -28.98
N ASN A 302 -42.44 16.53 -28.71
CA ASN A 302 -42.21 17.16 -27.41
C ASN A 302 -43.17 16.60 -26.33
N ASP A 303 -43.95 15.56 -26.64
CA ASP A 303 -44.97 14.98 -25.80
C ASP A 303 -44.48 13.65 -25.22
N GLY A 304 -43.70 13.80 -24.14
CA GLY A 304 -43.22 12.68 -23.36
C GLY A 304 -42.35 13.16 -22.23
N GLU A 305 -42.97 13.51 -21.09
CA GLU A 305 -42.35 13.68 -19.76
C GLU A 305 -41.48 12.48 -19.30
N LEU A 306 -41.26 11.47 -20.14
CA LEU A 306 -40.54 10.25 -19.85
C LEU A 306 -39.03 10.43 -19.98
N ALA A 307 -38.33 9.92 -18.97
CA ALA A 307 -36.94 10.16 -18.66
C ALA A 307 -35.92 9.47 -19.58
N ARG A 308 -36.02 9.69 -20.89
CA ARG A 308 -35.07 9.08 -21.82
C ARG A 308 -33.96 10.06 -22.12
N ARG A 309 -32.79 9.80 -21.55
CA ARG A 309 -31.57 10.46 -21.96
C ARG A 309 -31.18 10.00 -23.36
N THR A 310 -30.65 10.92 -24.16
CA THR A 310 -30.03 10.55 -25.42
C THR A 310 -28.74 9.79 -25.14
N LEU A 311 -28.30 8.95 -26.09
CA LEU A 311 -27.01 8.24 -25.97
C LEU A 311 -25.85 9.19 -25.66
N SER A 312 -25.86 10.40 -26.25
CA SER A 312 -24.87 11.44 -25.98
C SER A 312 -24.89 11.94 -24.54
N GLN A 313 -26.08 12.11 -23.94
CA GLN A 313 -26.23 12.51 -22.54
C GLN A 313 -25.72 11.41 -21.59
N ASP A 314 -26.01 10.14 -21.88
CA ASP A 314 -25.54 9.01 -21.08
C ASP A 314 -24.02 8.84 -21.17
N LEU A 315 -23.44 8.98 -22.38
CA LEU A 315 -22.00 8.93 -22.58
C LEU A 315 -21.28 10.06 -21.83
N ASN A 316 -21.75 11.29 -21.97
CA ASN A 316 -21.18 12.46 -21.29
C ASN A 316 -21.31 12.32 -19.77
N ARG A 317 -22.42 11.75 -19.28
CA ARG A 317 -22.60 11.50 -17.84
C ARG A 317 -21.60 10.46 -17.34
N HIS A 318 -21.47 9.34 -18.04
CA HIS A 318 -20.52 8.29 -17.66
C HIS A 318 -19.08 8.81 -17.69
N ALA A 319 -18.69 9.55 -18.74
CA ALA A 319 -17.38 10.19 -18.83
C ALA A 319 -17.10 11.13 -17.66
N ALA A 320 -18.07 11.97 -17.27
CA ALA A 320 -17.94 12.85 -16.10
C ALA A 320 -17.70 12.04 -14.81
N VAL A 321 -18.45 10.96 -14.58
CA VAL A 321 -18.28 10.09 -13.40
C VAL A 321 -16.90 9.42 -13.38
N VAL A 322 -16.41 8.97 -14.54
CA VAL A 322 -15.08 8.37 -14.66
C VAL A 322 -13.98 9.39 -14.35
N LEU A 323 -14.13 10.64 -14.81
CA LEU A 323 -13.18 11.73 -14.55
C LEU A 323 -13.23 12.23 -13.10
N GLU A 324 -14.41 12.30 -12.48
CA GLU A 324 -14.59 12.62 -11.05
C GLU A 324 -13.89 11.58 -10.16
N GLY A 325 -13.86 10.31 -10.58
CA GLY A 325 -13.20 9.23 -9.86
C GLY A 325 -13.93 8.83 -8.57
N ARG A 326 -13.26 8.03 -7.73
CA ARG A 326 -13.82 7.54 -6.44
C ARG A 326 -13.26 8.35 -5.28
N SER A 327 -14.12 8.94 -4.43
CA SER A 327 -13.69 9.67 -3.23
C SER A 327 -13.06 8.72 -2.20
N SER A 328 -11.93 9.15 -1.63
CA SER A 328 -10.87 8.32 -1.02
C SER A 328 -11.19 7.55 0.27
N ASP A 329 -12.42 7.48 0.79
CA ASP A 329 -12.61 7.11 2.21
C ASP A 329 -13.65 6.02 2.51
N VAL A 330 -13.83 5.02 1.64
CA VAL A 330 -14.80 3.94 1.93
C VAL A 330 -14.24 2.58 1.55
N GLU A 331 -14.01 1.74 2.56
CA GLU A 331 -13.98 0.30 2.37
C GLU A 331 -15.39 -0.15 1.92
N LEU A 332 -15.47 -0.83 0.78
CA LEU A 332 -16.72 -1.26 0.10
C LEU A 332 -17.44 -2.40 0.85
N THR A 333 -17.65 -2.26 2.16
CA THR A 333 -18.28 -3.27 3.01
C THR A 333 -19.80 -3.23 2.87
N ASP A 334 -20.41 -2.06 3.08
CA ASP A 334 -21.88 -1.89 3.11
C ASP A 334 -22.39 -0.83 2.13
N THR A 335 -23.52 -1.12 1.47
CA THR A 335 -24.16 -0.27 0.45
C THR A 335 -24.65 1.05 1.04
N LYS A 336 -25.12 1.02 2.29
CA LYS A 336 -25.49 2.21 3.06
C LYS A 336 -24.29 3.11 3.38
N THR A 337 -23.17 2.53 3.80
CA THR A 337 -21.93 3.28 4.10
C THR A 337 -21.40 3.96 2.85
N VAL A 338 -21.45 3.26 1.70
CA VAL A 338 -21.11 3.84 0.38
C VAL A 338 -22.03 5.00 0.02
N ALA A 339 -23.34 4.85 0.21
CA ALA A 339 -24.30 5.92 -0.06
C ALA A 339 -24.08 7.14 0.86
N GLU A 340 -23.88 6.94 2.16
CA GLU A 340 -23.64 8.04 3.10
C GLU A 340 -22.32 8.76 2.82
N ALA A 341 -21.26 8.03 2.49
CA ALA A 341 -19.96 8.61 2.19
C ALA A 341 -19.95 9.41 0.89
N LEU A 342 -20.63 8.93 -0.17
CA LEU A 342 -20.81 9.70 -1.41
C LEU A 342 -21.65 10.97 -1.16
N ALA A 343 -22.62 10.93 -0.23
CA ALA A 343 -23.37 12.11 0.15
C ALA A 343 -22.53 13.12 0.97
N ARG A 344 -21.61 12.63 1.81
CA ARG A 344 -20.67 13.49 2.55
C ARG A 344 -19.63 14.13 1.63
N SER A 345 -19.08 13.40 0.66
CA SER A 345 -18.10 13.97 -0.29
C SER A 345 -18.71 15.03 -1.20
N LYS A 346 -20.01 14.92 -1.53
CA LYS A 346 -20.73 15.91 -2.35
C LYS A 346 -21.26 17.12 -1.55
N LYS A 347 -21.20 17.10 -0.21
CA LYS A 347 -21.55 18.24 0.64
C LYS A 347 -20.31 19.12 0.85
N GLU A 348 -20.01 19.97 -0.12
CA GLU A 348 -19.09 21.12 0.02
C GLU A 348 -19.88 22.46 0.05
N PRO A 349 -19.32 23.53 0.65
CA PRO A 349 -20.03 24.61 1.37
C PRO A 349 -20.84 25.60 0.49
N PRO A 350 -21.70 26.45 1.11
CA PRO A 350 -22.69 27.27 0.40
C PRO A 350 -22.07 28.35 -0.50
N SER A 351 -22.75 28.57 -1.62
CA SER A 351 -22.47 29.46 -2.74
C SER A 351 -22.63 30.96 -2.43
N SER A 352 -22.11 31.48 -1.31
CA SER A 352 -22.35 32.87 -0.89
C SER A 352 -21.22 33.87 -1.16
N SER A 353 -20.21 33.57 -2.00
CA SER A 353 -19.12 34.52 -2.33
C SER A 353 -18.74 34.60 -3.81
N ILE A 354 -19.59 34.11 -4.72
CA ILE A 354 -19.20 33.75 -6.10
C ILE A 354 -18.90 34.94 -7.04
N SER A 355 -19.38 36.17 -6.76
CA SER A 355 -19.26 37.25 -7.76
C SER A 355 -17.81 37.75 -7.97
N ASP A 356 -17.01 37.88 -6.91
CA ASP A 356 -15.66 38.44 -7.03
C ASP A 356 -14.61 37.38 -7.42
N ASP A 357 -14.81 36.13 -6.99
CA ASP A 357 -13.89 35.02 -7.24
C ASP A 357 -13.91 34.59 -8.72
N THR A 358 -15.09 34.66 -9.37
CA THR A 358 -15.23 34.28 -10.79
C THR A 358 -14.48 35.22 -11.73
N ASN A 359 -14.41 36.52 -11.41
CA ASN A 359 -13.64 37.49 -12.22
C ASN A 359 -12.13 37.30 -12.03
N HIS A 360 -11.68 36.99 -10.82
CA HIS A 360 -10.27 36.67 -10.56
C HIS A 360 -9.84 35.39 -11.28
N GLU A 361 -10.64 34.33 -11.19
CA GLU A 361 -10.40 33.05 -11.87
C GLU A 361 -10.35 33.23 -13.40
N ARG A 362 -11.25 34.04 -13.97
CA ARG A 362 -11.22 34.42 -15.39
C ARG A 362 -9.90 35.08 -15.79
N LEU A 363 -9.46 36.09 -15.05
CA LEU A 363 -8.21 36.79 -15.33
C LEU A 363 -6.99 35.86 -15.26
N VAL A 364 -6.95 34.97 -14.26
CA VAL A 364 -5.87 33.96 -14.12
C VAL A 364 -5.89 32.97 -15.29
N LYS A 365 -7.07 32.52 -15.72
CA LYS A 365 -7.21 31.59 -16.85
C LYS A 365 -6.81 32.22 -18.18
N VAL A 366 -7.24 33.46 -18.44
CA VAL A 366 -6.84 34.22 -19.63
C VAL A 366 -5.33 34.39 -19.65
N ALA A 367 -4.71 34.84 -18.54
CA ALA A 367 -3.26 34.96 -18.44
C ALA A 367 -2.55 33.64 -18.81
N ARG A 368 -2.95 32.52 -18.19
CA ARG A 368 -2.38 31.19 -18.49
C ARG A 368 -2.56 30.73 -19.94
N MET A 369 -3.69 31.03 -20.57
CA MET A 369 -3.96 30.64 -21.96
C MET A 369 -3.23 31.53 -22.97
N THR A 370 -2.97 32.79 -22.62
CA THR A 370 -2.24 33.76 -23.45
C THR A 370 -0.73 33.75 -23.25
N GLU A 371 -0.24 33.13 -22.18
CA GLU A 371 1.18 32.95 -21.92
C GLU A 371 1.79 31.97 -22.94
N ILE A 372 2.75 32.47 -23.75
CA ILE A 372 3.53 31.66 -24.69
C ILE A 372 4.89 31.39 -24.06
N GLU A 373 5.20 30.12 -23.80
CA GLU A 373 6.43 29.69 -23.09
C GLU A 373 7.71 30.25 -23.74
N ASP A 374 7.75 30.31 -25.07
CA ASP A 374 8.91 30.80 -25.85
C ASP A 374 9.12 32.33 -25.75
N LEU A 375 8.08 33.10 -25.40
CA LEU A 375 8.16 34.55 -25.21
C LEU A 375 8.41 34.93 -23.74
N GLN A 376 8.44 33.95 -22.82
CA GLN A 376 8.76 34.20 -21.43
C GLN A 376 10.25 34.53 -21.28
N ALA A 377 10.58 35.41 -20.33
CA ALA A 377 11.97 35.58 -19.92
C ALA A 377 12.53 34.21 -19.51
N PRO A 378 13.79 33.87 -19.86
CA PRO A 378 14.40 32.62 -19.43
C PRO A 378 14.18 32.42 -17.94
N ARG A 379 13.63 31.27 -17.54
CA ARG A 379 13.38 30.92 -16.14
C ARG A 379 14.70 30.67 -15.43
N SER A 380 15.47 31.73 -15.17
CA SER A 380 16.64 31.66 -14.30
C SER A 380 16.11 31.53 -12.88
N LEU A 381 16.21 30.32 -12.32
CA LEU A 381 16.06 30.15 -10.88
C LEU A 381 17.06 31.10 -10.21
N PRO A 382 16.64 31.89 -9.20
CA PRO A 382 17.57 32.75 -8.49
C PRO A 382 18.66 31.86 -7.86
N TYR A 383 19.85 31.87 -8.44
CA TYR A 383 21.02 31.21 -7.86
C TYR A 383 21.83 32.28 -7.12
N ALA A 384 22.28 31.93 -5.92
CA ALA A 384 23.28 32.74 -5.25
C ALA A 384 24.64 32.41 -5.87
N PRO A 385 25.32 33.35 -6.58
CA PRO A 385 26.68 33.12 -7.04
C PRO A 385 27.59 32.98 -5.82
N LEU A 386 28.03 31.75 -5.54
CA LEU A 386 29.03 31.48 -4.51
C LEU A 386 30.41 31.77 -5.08
N CYS A 387 30.98 32.91 -4.72
CA CYS A 387 32.36 33.24 -5.06
C CYS A 387 33.30 32.77 -3.95
N ILE A 388 34.36 32.07 -4.33
CA ILE A 388 35.46 31.75 -3.41
C ILE A 388 36.12 33.09 -3.03
N LYS A 389 36.07 33.46 -1.75
CA LYS A 389 36.62 34.75 -1.25
C LYS A 389 38.12 34.85 -1.49
N ASP A 390 38.86 33.78 -1.21
CA ASP A 390 40.28 33.67 -1.53
C ASP A 390 40.57 32.29 -2.15
N PRO A 391 40.85 32.22 -3.47
CA PRO A 391 41.24 30.98 -4.11
C PRO A 391 42.51 30.35 -3.51
N ARG A 392 43.45 31.15 -3.00
CA ARG A 392 44.70 30.65 -2.44
C ARG A 392 44.44 29.86 -1.16
N GLU A 393 43.60 30.39 -0.26
CA GLU A 393 43.19 29.69 0.95
C GLU A 393 42.51 28.34 0.65
N TYR A 394 41.70 28.29 -0.42
CA TYR A 394 41.09 27.04 -0.88
C TYR A 394 42.12 26.01 -1.36
N PHE A 395 43.11 26.40 -2.17
CA PHE A 395 44.13 25.48 -2.69
C PHE A 395 45.19 25.10 -1.65
N ASP A 396 45.58 26.05 -0.79
CA ASP A 396 46.59 25.85 0.25
C ASP A 396 46.06 24.96 1.39
N SER A 397 44.77 25.09 1.74
CA SER A 397 44.13 24.19 2.73
C SER A 397 44.02 22.75 2.23
N GLN A 398 43.80 22.53 0.93
CA GLN A 398 43.81 21.19 0.33
C GLN A 398 45.22 20.57 0.38
N GLN A 399 46.26 21.33 0.07
CA GLN A 399 47.65 20.87 0.20
C GLN A 399 48.04 20.61 1.66
N ALA A 400 47.65 21.49 2.59
CA ALA A 400 47.94 21.33 4.02
C ALA A 400 47.23 20.10 4.62
N ASN A 401 45.99 19.80 4.20
CA ASN A 401 45.29 18.58 4.60
C ASN A 401 45.90 17.32 3.98
N ALA A 402 46.30 17.36 2.70
CA ALA A 402 47.01 16.26 2.05
C ALA A 402 48.37 15.96 2.72
N LEU A 403 49.10 16.99 3.15
CA LEU A 403 50.36 16.87 3.88
C LEU A 403 50.16 16.45 5.35
N ARG A 404 49.08 16.90 6.02
CA ARG A 404 48.72 16.43 7.38
C ARG A 404 48.32 14.96 7.41
N SER A 405 47.58 14.46 6.41
CA SER A 405 47.26 13.03 6.31
C SER A 405 48.49 12.14 6.13
N LEU A 406 49.65 12.71 5.74
CA LEU A 406 50.92 12.01 5.64
C LEU A 406 51.83 12.21 6.88
N GLY A 407 51.47 13.11 7.79
CA GLY A 407 52.29 13.55 8.91
C GLY A 407 51.95 12.87 10.23
N GLY A 408 52.22 11.56 10.32
CA GLY A 408 52.04 10.78 11.55
C GLY A 408 53.03 9.64 11.65
N ASN A 409 54.33 9.95 11.57
CA ASN A 409 55.51 9.22 12.10
C ASN A 409 56.72 9.49 11.19
N ASN A 410 57.45 10.57 11.50
CA ASN A 410 58.76 10.82 10.89
C ASN A 410 59.83 10.03 11.65
N ASP A 411 60.05 8.78 11.23
CA ASP A 411 61.41 8.23 11.20
C ASP A 411 61.91 8.37 9.76
N GLY A 412 63.00 9.12 9.60
CA GLY A 412 63.50 9.67 8.34
C GLY A 412 63.85 8.66 7.25
N ARG A 413 62.84 8.07 6.60
CA ARG A 413 63.00 7.29 5.38
C ARG A 413 62.40 8.07 4.22
N HIS A 414 63.27 8.50 3.30
CA HIS A 414 62.96 9.15 2.03
C HIS A 414 61.58 8.74 1.50
N ALA A 415 60.73 9.74 1.21
CA ALA A 415 59.51 9.57 0.45
C ALA A 415 59.84 8.75 -0.80
N ARG A 416 59.48 7.46 -0.78
CA ARG A 416 59.57 6.62 -1.97
C ARG A 416 58.56 7.22 -2.92
N ASN A 417 59.07 7.90 -3.95
CA ASN A 417 58.30 8.23 -5.13
C ASN A 417 57.72 6.93 -5.68
N CYS A 418 56.49 6.58 -5.29
CA CYS A 418 55.73 5.52 -5.94
C CYS A 418 55.27 6.08 -7.29
N ARG A 419 56.19 6.14 -8.27
CA ARG A 419 55.85 6.21 -9.69
C ARG A 419 55.49 4.80 -10.13
N LEU A 420 54.28 4.36 -9.83
CA LEU A 420 53.66 3.34 -10.67
C LEU A 420 53.03 4.11 -11.83
N SER A 421 53.33 3.70 -13.07
CA SER A 421 52.58 4.20 -14.22
C SER A 421 51.11 3.86 -14.00
N THR A 422 50.20 4.73 -14.47
CA THR A 422 48.76 4.42 -14.47
C THR A 422 48.50 3.06 -15.13
N ASP A 423 49.31 2.71 -16.13
CA ASP A 423 49.27 1.43 -16.83
C ASP A 423 49.73 0.27 -15.93
N ASP A 424 50.81 0.43 -15.16
CA ASP A 424 51.29 -0.62 -14.23
C ASP A 424 50.25 -0.88 -13.12
N ALA A 425 49.59 0.17 -12.64
CA ALA A 425 48.51 0.05 -11.66
C ALA A 425 47.29 -0.67 -12.25
N PHE A 426 46.97 -0.40 -13.52
CA PHE A 426 45.86 -1.03 -14.22
C PHE A 426 46.14 -2.50 -14.55
N ASP A 427 47.35 -2.83 -14.98
CA ASP A 427 47.78 -4.21 -15.24
C ASP A 427 47.83 -5.03 -13.95
N HIS A 428 48.26 -4.43 -12.84
CA HIS A 428 48.23 -5.09 -11.54
C HIS A 428 46.79 -5.34 -11.07
N LEU A 429 45.87 -4.39 -11.29
CA LEU A 429 44.44 -4.56 -11.00
C LEU A 429 43.81 -5.65 -11.87
N LEU A 430 44.07 -5.65 -13.17
CA LEU A 430 43.61 -6.68 -14.11
C LEU A 430 44.15 -8.06 -13.76
N GLY A 431 45.41 -8.13 -13.32
CA GLY A 431 46.03 -9.35 -12.79
C GLY A 431 45.30 -9.86 -11.55
N GLN A 432 44.95 -8.97 -10.61
CA GLN A 432 44.17 -9.35 -9.43
C GLN A 432 42.74 -9.78 -9.77
N ILE A 433 42.04 -9.06 -10.64
CA ILE A 433 40.69 -9.42 -11.11
C ILE A 433 40.71 -10.77 -11.81
N SER A 434 41.72 -11.02 -12.66
CA SER A 434 41.90 -12.30 -13.35
C SER A 434 42.22 -13.43 -12.39
N SER A 435 43.06 -13.18 -11.37
CA SER A 435 43.34 -14.13 -10.29
C SER A 435 42.07 -14.50 -9.51
N ILE A 436 41.24 -13.51 -9.16
CA ILE A 436 39.95 -13.71 -8.48
C ILE A 436 38.97 -14.49 -9.37
N LYS A 437 38.98 -14.24 -10.67
CA LYS A 437 38.10 -14.89 -11.65
C LYS A 437 38.50 -16.35 -11.94
N VAL A 438 39.80 -16.66 -11.95
CA VAL A 438 40.34 -18.01 -12.20
C VAL A 438 40.26 -18.88 -10.95
N ASN A 439 40.60 -18.34 -9.79
CA ASN A 439 40.54 -19.09 -8.54
C ASN A 439 39.11 -19.17 -7.98
N GLY A 440 38.19 -18.34 -8.47
CA GLY A 440 36.93 -18.06 -7.78
C GLY A 440 37.20 -17.44 -6.39
N LEU A 441 36.14 -17.13 -5.65
CA LEU A 441 36.26 -16.97 -4.19
C LEU A 441 36.39 -18.36 -3.53
N ASN A 442 37.39 -19.16 -3.93
CA ASN A 442 37.69 -20.42 -3.25
C ASN A 442 38.42 -20.12 -1.95
N TYR A 443 37.65 -19.81 -0.93
CA TYR A 443 38.07 -19.97 0.46
C TYR A 443 37.30 -21.16 1.05
N PRO A 444 37.84 -22.39 0.94
CA PRO A 444 37.36 -23.46 1.77
C PRO A 444 37.88 -23.20 3.18
N VAL A 445 36.96 -23.28 4.16
CA VAL A 445 37.21 -23.29 5.61
C VAL A 445 37.21 -21.90 6.26
N ILE A 446 36.01 -21.38 6.58
CA ILE A 446 35.54 -21.04 7.96
C ILE A 446 34.29 -20.16 7.93
N GLN A 447 33.20 -20.64 8.54
CA GLN A 447 32.12 -19.86 9.16
C GLN A 447 31.67 -18.53 8.48
N SER A 448 31.55 -18.45 7.16
CA SER A 448 31.07 -17.24 6.46
C SER A 448 29.76 -16.72 7.04
N GLU A 449 28.81 -17.61 7.37
CA GLU A 449 27.57 -17.23 8.03
C GLU A 449 27.75 -16.61 9.43
N VAL A 450 28.71 -17.09 10.22
CA VAL A 450 28.93 -16.59 11.59
C VAL A 450 29.62 -15.23 11.51
N ALA A 451 30.61 -15.07 10.62
CA ALA A 451 31.27 -13.79 10.38
C ALA A 451 30.26 -12.74 9.88
N LEU A 452 29.39 -13.09 8.93
CA LEU A 452 28.32 -12.21 8.45
C LEU A 452 27.34 -11.84 9.56
N LYS A 453 26.97 -12.78 10.45
CA LYS A 453 26.11 -12.50 11.62
C LYS A 453 26.76 -11.55 12.63
N HIS A 454 28.08 -11.66 12.84
CA HIS A 454 28.81 -10.73 13.70
C HIS A 454 28.94 -9.36 13.03
N TRP A 455 29.26 -9.32 11.74
CA TRP A 455 29.35 -8.08 10.99
C TRP A 455 28.03 -7.31 10.94
N ALA A 456 26.92 -7.98 10.60
CA ALA A 456 25.60 -7.35 10.60
C ALA A 456 25.25 -6.78 11.98
N ALA A 457 25.62 -7.48 13.06
CA ALA A 457 25.41 -6.97 14.41
C ALA A 457 26.30 -5.78 14.75
N ILE A 458 27.56 -5.79 14.34
CA ILE A 458 28.48 -4.65 14.51
C ILE A 458 27.96 -3.44 13.76
N GLN A 459 27.52 -3.60 12.51
CA GLN A 459 26.95 -2.51 11.71
C GLN A 459 25.72 -1.88 12.37
N GLU A 460 24.83 -2.70 12.91
CA GLU A 460 23.67 -2.19 13.64
C GLU A 460 24.07 -1.47 14.93
N LEU A 461 24.96 -2.05 15.73
CA LEU A 461 25.47 -1.38 16.94
C LEU A 461 26.14 -0.05 16.61
N LEU A 462 26.98 -0.01 15.57
CA LEU A 462 27.66 1.21 15.12
C LEU A 462 26.67 2.25 14.62
N ARG A 463 25.64 1.85 13.86
CA ARG A 463 24.58 2.76 13.42
C ARG A 463 23.86 3.38 14.61
N HIS A 464 23.50 2.59 15.61
CA HIS A 464 22.87 3.09 16.85
C HIS A 464 23.83 3.92 17.71
N PHE A 465 25.14 3.61 17.71
CA PHE A 465 26.17 4.37 18.38
C PHE A 465 26.33 5.76 17.77
N TRP A 466 26.66 5.84 16.47
CA TRP A 466 26.90 7.11 15.78
C TRP A 466 25.66 8.01 15.72
N SER A 467 24.46 7.44 15.59
CA SER A 467 23.20 8.21 15.64
C SER A 467 22.87 8.77 17.03
N SER A 468 23.55 8.31 18.08
CA SER A 468 23.35 8.82 19.45
C SER A 468 24.26 10.00 19.79
N TYR A 469 25.17 10.39 18.89
CA TYR A 469 26.02 11.56 19.04
C TYR A 469 25.46 12.78 18.28
N PRO A 470 25.56 14.00 18.84
CA PRO A 470 26.15 14.33 20.14
C PRO A 470 25.29 13.84 21.33
N ILE A 471 25.93 13.33 22.39
CA ILE A 471 25.23 12.88 23.60
C ILE A 471 24.75 14.12 24.36
N THR A 472 23.47 14.46 24.19
CA THR A 472 22.83 15.64 24.80
C THR A 472 21.97 15.29 26.02
N THR A 473 21.58 14.03 26.18
CA THR A 473 20.66 13.59 27.23
C THR A 473 21.19 12.38 27.99
N SER A 474 20.76 12.22 29.25
CA SER A 474 21.10 11.06 30.08
C SER A 474 20.59 9.73 29.50
N VAL A 475 19.45 9.77 28.80
CA VAL A 475 18.89 8.61 28.09
C VAL A 475 19.82 8.14 26.98
N LEU A 476 20.35 9.06 26.16
CA LEU A 476 21.33 8.73 25.11
C LEU A 476 22.64 8.21 25.71
N TYR A 477 23.08 8.75 26.85
CA TYR A 477 24.26 8.24 27.55
C TYR A 477 24.08 6.77 27.97
N ASN A 478 22.97 6.44 28.63
CA ASN A 478 22.66 5.07 29.05
C ASN A 478 22.55 4.11 27.86
N LYS A 479 21.95 4.56 26.75
CA LYS A 479 21.90 3.80 25.50
C LYS A 479 23.30 3.52 24.95
N VAL A 480 24.17 4.54 24.87
CA VAL A 480 25.55 4.38 24.39
C VAL A 480 26.34 3.41 25.29
N GLN A 481 26.16 3.44 26.61
CA GLN A 481 26.82 2.47 27.51
C GLN A 481 26.38 1.03 27.22
N ARG A 482 25.07 0.75 27.11
CA ARG A 482 24.57 -0.59 26.75
C ARG A 482 25.11 -1.08 25.39
N ILE A 483 25.17 -0.17 24.41
CA ILE A 483 25.72 -0.46 23.08
C ILE A 483 27.21 -0.79 23.17
N LYS A 484 27.97 -0.04 23.96
CA LYS A 484 29.41 -0.24 24.18
C LYS A 484 29.70 -1.59 24.84
N ASP A 485 28.91 -1.99 25.83
CA ASP A 485 29.03 -3.31 26.47
C ASP A 485 28.79 -4.43 25.45
N ALA A 486 27.75 -4.30 24.61
CA ALA A 486 27.47 -5.25 23.54
C ALA A 486 28.58 -5.31 22.48
N MET A 487 29.14 -4.16 22.10
CA MET A 487 30.30 -4.08 21.20
C MET A 487 31.52 -4.79 21.79
N THR A 488 31.78 -4.62 23.09
CA THR A 488 32.91 -5.25 23.79
C THR A 488 32.77 -6.77 23.83
N GLN A 489 31.55 -7.27 24.08
CA GLN A 489 31.27 -8.71 24.02
C GLN A 489 31.52 -9.30 22.62
N ILE A 490 31.14 -8.59 21.55
CA ILE A 490 31.42 -9.04 20.18
C ILE A 490 32.92 -8.96 19.87
N TYR A 491 33.59 -7.91 20.32
CA TYR A 491 35.04 -7.76 20.17
C TYR A 491 35.79 -8.95 20.79
N GLN A 492 35.42 -9.35 22.01
CA GLN A 492 36.02 -10.52 22.66
C GLN A 492 35.75 -11.81 21.87
N LYS A 493 34.51 -12.04 21.41
CA LYS A 493 34.18 -13.22 20.59
C LYS A 493 34.98 -13.28 19.28
N LEU A 494 35.20 -12.13 18.64
CA LEU A 494 36.03 -12.06 17.43
C LEU A 494 37.49 -12.43 17.73
N GLN A 495 38.00 -12.02 18.89
CA GLN A 495 39.35 -12.37 19.34
C GLN A 495 39.44 -13.87 19.65
N ASP A 496 38.45 -14.44 20.34
CA ASP A 496 38.39 -15.87 20.65
C ASP A 496 38.35 -16.72 19.35
N ILE A 497 37.60 -16.27 18.33
CA ILE A 497 37.55 -16.93 17.01
C ILE A 497 38.93 -16.90 16.34
N LYS A 498 39.68 -15.80 16.47
CA LYS A 498 41.04 -15.67 15.93
C LYS A 498 42.07 -16.52 16.68
N GLU A 499 41.91 -16.70 17.98
CA GLU A 499 42.83 -17.46 18.83
C GLU A 499 42.57 -18.97 18.80
N SER A 500 41.31 -19.37 18.69
CA SER A 500 40.88 -20.79 18.59
C SER A 500 41.15 -21.42 17.22
N ALA A 501 41.55 -20.61 16.23
CA ALA A 501 41.78 -21.03 14.87
C ALA A 501 43.06 -21.87 14.69
N GLN A 502 42.99 -22.89 13.82
CA GLN A 502 44.15 -23.68 13.42
C GLN A 502 45.23 -22.80 12.79
N PRO A 503 46.53 -23.06 13.02
CA PRO A 503 47.64 -22.24 12.53
C PRO A 503 47.57 -21.97 11.03
N ASP A 504 47.13 -22.95 10.26
CA ASP A 504 47.07 -22.93 8.80
C ASP A 504 46.02 -21.94 8.25
N VAL A 505 44.96 -21.66 9.01
CA VAL A 505 43.85 -20.75 8.60
C VAL A 505 43.81 -19.48 9.44
N ARG A 506 44.63 -19.39 10.49
CA ARG A 506 44.67 -18.26 11.43
C ARG A 506 44.98 -16.92 10.75
N HIS A 507 45.85 -16.94 9.73
CA HIS A 507 46.16 -15.74 8.96
C HIS A 507 44.95 -15.21 8.20
N GLU A 508 44.18 -16.09 7.56
CA GLU A 508 43.01 -15.75 6.75
C GLU A 508 41.87 -15.21 7.62
N ILE A 509 41.59 -15.85 8.76
CA ILE A 509 40.61 -15.35 9.73
C ILE A 509 41.03 -13.99 10.28
N SER A 510 42.33 -13.80 10.55
CA SER A 510 42.83 -12.50 10.99
C SER A 510 42.63 -11.42 9.93
N GLN A 511 42.68 -11.75 8.64
CA GLN A 511 42.33 -10.80 7.57
C GLN A 511 40.83 -10.51 7.52
N LEU A 512 39.98 -11.52 7.71
CA LEU A 512 38.52 -11.37 7.72
C LEU A 512 38.00 -10.56 8.91
N VAL A 513 38.57 -10.76 10.09
CA VAL A 513 38.15 -10.11 11.34
C VAL A 513 38.68 -8.68 11.46
N LYS A 514 39.80 -8.37 10.82
CA LYS A 514 40.50 -7.07 10.93
C LYS A 514 39.60 -5.86 10.62
N PRO A 515 38.81 -5.82 9.54
CA PRO A 515 37.89 -4.70 9.30
C PRO A 515 36.83 -4.55 10.39
N MET A 516 36.39 -5.67 10.97
CA MET A 516 35.40 -5.67 12.06
C MET A 516 35.96 -5.08 13.34
N THR A 517 37.18 -5.46 13.73
CA THR A 517 37.85 -4.91 14.91
C THR A 517 38.20 -3.45 14.72
N GLN A 518 38.68 -3.05 13.53
CA GLN A 518 39.00 -1.65 13.21
C GLN A 518 37.77 -0.73 13.33
N ALA A 519 36.60 -1.20 12.89
CA ALA A 519 35.37 -0.42 13.01
C ALA A 519 34.93 -0.23 14.48
N LEU A 520 35.14 -1.25 15.32
CA LEU A 520 34.89 -1.17 16.77
C LEU A 520 35.90 -0.27 17.48
N ASP A 521 37.19 -0.39 17.15
CA ASP A 521 38.26 0.45 17.70
C ASP A 521 38.01 1.94 17.42
N ALA A 522 37.55 2.28 16.22
CA ALA A 522 37.19 3.66 15.87
C ALA A 522 36.07 4.21 16.77
N ALA A 523 35.06 3.39 17.08
CA ALA A 523 33.98 3.79 17.99
C ALA A 523 34.48 3.95 19.44
N PHE A 524 35.31 3.03 19.93
CA PHE A 524 35.89 3.12 21.28
C PHE A 524 36.83 4.32 21.44
N ASN A 525 37.66 4.59 20.43
CA ASN A 525 38.54 5.77 20.43
C ASN A 525 37.73 7.07 20.44
N HIS A 526 36.65 7.14 19.66
CA HIS A 526 35.78 8.30 19.67
C HIS A 526 35.10 8.50 21.04
N ASP A 527 34.55 7.45 21.67
CA ASP A 527 33.99 7.54 23.02
C ASP A 527 35.03 8.04 24.04
N LEU A 528 36.26 7.50 23.99
CA LEU A 528 37.36 7.92 24.86
C LEU A 528 37.72 9.40 24.66
N GLU A 529 37.84 9.86 23.42
CA GLU A 529 38.11 11.26 23.10
C GLU A 529 36.99 12.18 23.62
N GLN A 530 35.73 11.79 23.48
CA GLN A 530 34.60 12.58 23.98
C GLN A 530 34.59 12.64 25.52
N GLN A 531 34.90 11.53 26.20
CA GLN A 531 35.05 11.51 27.65
C GLN A 531 36.20 12.41 28.12
N GLN A 532 37.35 12.38 27.43
CA GLN A 532 38.47 13.28 27.73
C GLN A 532 38.15 14.75 27.47
N LYS A 533 37.35 15.07 26.45
CA LYS A 533 36.88 16.45 26.19
C LYS A 533 35.92 16.91 27.30
N SER A 534 35.02 16.05 27.76
CA SER A 534 34.09 16.36 28.85
C SER A 534 34.77 16.57 30.21
N SER A 535 35.81 15.77 30.52
CA SER A 535 36.58 15.95 31.75
C SER A 535 37.45 17.20 31.71
N LYS A 536 37.97 17.58 30.53
CA LYS A 536 38.68 18.85 30.32
C LYS A 536 37.77 20.07 30.35
N SER A 537 36.51 19.96 29.90
CA SER A 537 35.54 21.07 29.99
C SER A 537 35.00 21.24 31.41
N GLY A 538 34.85 20.16 32.18
CA GLY A 538 34.47 20.19 33.60
C GLY A 538 35.54 20.73 34.54
N ASN A 539 36.81 20.76 34.11
CA ASN A 539 37.94 21.28 34.89
C ASN A 539 38.33 22.73 34.56
N LYS A 540 37.52 23.48 33.81
CA LYS A 540 37.65 24.94 33.82
C LYS A 540 36.96 25.44 35.10
N PRO A 541 37.70 25.93 36.12
CA PRO A 541 37.05 26.76 37.11
C PRO A 541 36.41 27.92 36.35
N ASN A 542 35.15 28.22 36.65
CA ASN A 542 34.53 29.48 36.26
C ASN A 542 35.44 30.60 36.75
N GLY A 543 36.30 31.07 35.86
CA GLY A 543 37.36 32.03 36.11
C GLY A 543 37.08 33.25 35.25
N PHE A 544 36.42 34.20 35.90
CA PHE A 544 36.09 35.57 35.48
C PHE A 544 34.93 35.75 34.50
#